data_AF-A0ABC9W1S7-F1
#
_entry.id   AF-A0ABC9W1S7-F1
#
_cell.length_a   1.000
_cell.length_b   1.000
_cell.length_c   1.000
_cell.angle_alpha   90.00
_cell.angle_beta   90.00
_cell.angle_gamma   90.00
#
_symmetry.space_group_name_H-M   'P 1'
#
loop_
_entity.id
_entity.type
_entity.pdbx_description
1 polymer ?
#
loop_
_entity_poly.entity_id
_entity_poly.type
_entity_poly.pdbx_seq_one_letter_code
_entity_poly.pdbx_strand_id
1 'polypeptide(L)'
;MRHCWTCYSQSKKNLLCNISARDSLGCSDHNIVEFGTLLSRLNVSAKTKILDFRRANFSSLRPQLGEIPWEASLEDKGASECWEFFKNALLEAQNQFIPFKGKGSRQSKRPPWLNCELLSLLKTKREEYQKWKSRQIPVENYKGIVRACRDAVRKATAQLELKLARAVKNYKKGFFRYADNMQKHRDNISPLLNRRGELVTNNAEKAEVRNTFFTSVFTSTVGPQALGTKIQVDANTDLLSVKDKLVCELLQELDPYKLMSPDNRHPRVLRELADVIARLLSIIFEKSWRLGDVPENWKKVNVTHPPSTRRV
;
A
#
# COMPACT_ATOMS: atom_id res chain seq x y z
N MET A 1 41.50 1.16 -7.58
CA MET A 1 40.19 0.46 -7.70
C MET A 1 39.96 -0.05 -9.12
N ARG A 2 40.65 -1.12 -9.55
CA ARG A 2 40.44 -1.76 -10.86
C ARG A 2 39.26 -2.76 -10.89
N HIS A 3 38.40 -2.77 -9.86
CA HIS A 3 37.41 -3.82 -9.64
C HIS A 3 35.95 -3.35 -9.61
N CYS A 4 35.67 -2.07 -9.88
CA CYS A 4 34.29 -1.56 -9.79
C CYS A 4 33.58 -1.34 -11.14
N TRP A 5 34.25 -1.55 -12.28
CA TRP A 5 33.67 -1.29 -13.61
C TRP A 5 33.16 -2.54 -14.35
N THR A 6 33.59 -3.75 -13.97
CA THR A 6 33.22 -4.97 -14.70
C THR A 6 31.78 -5.44 -14.45
N CYS A 7 31.16 -5.11 -13.31
CA CYS A 7 29.82 -5.62 -12.98
C CYS A 7 28.64 -4.85 -13.63
N TYR A 8 28.81 -3.61 -14.07
CA TYR A 8 27.70 -2.86 -14.70
C TYR A 8 27.58 -3.12 -16.21
N SER A 9 28.64 -3.65 -16.85
CA SER A 9 28.72 -3.85 -18.29
C SER A 9 28.08 -5.17 -18.78
N GLN A 10 27.86 -6.15 -17.90
CA GLN A 10 27.54 -7.51 -18.33
C GLN A 10 26.05 -7.82 -18.58
N SER A 11 25.09 -6.94 -18.25
CA SER A 11 23.66 -7.26 -18.50
C SER A 11 22.99 -6.54 -19.68
N LYS A 12 23.51 -5.43 -20.20
CA LYS A 12 22.88 -4.69 -21.32
C LYS A 12 23.90 -3.94 -22.18
N LYS A 13 24.47 -4.63 -23.18
CA LYS A 13 25.28 -3.99 -24.23
C LYS A 13 24.37 -3.01 -25.00
N ASN A 14 24.84 -1.76 -25.23
CA ASN A 14 24.22 -0.71 -26.06
C ASN A 14 23.27 0.33 -25.39
N LEU A 15 23.35 0.59 -24.09
CA LEU A 15 22.55 1.67 -23.44
C LEU A 15 23.23 3.04 -23.36
N LEU A 16 24.51 3.13 -23.72
CA LEU A 16 25.35 4.31 -23.55
C LEU A 16 25.70 4.92 -24.91
N CYS A 17 25.48 6.21 -25.09
CA CYS A 17 25.90 7.00 -26.25
C CYS A 17 26.70 8.22 -25.80
N ASN A 18 27.49 8.83 -26.69
CA ASN A 18 28.22 10.09 -26.44
C ASN A 18 29.11 10.09 -25.19
N ILE A 19 30.01 9.11 -25.06
CA ILE A 19 30.97 9.07 -23.95
C ILE A 19 32.08 10.10 -24.22
N SER A 20 32.26 11.06 -23.33
CA SER A 20 33.37 12.02 -23.35
C SER A 20 33.94 12.18 -21.95
N ALA A 21 35.26 12.37 -21.86
CA ALA A 21 35.93 12.67 -20.60
C ALA A 21 36.18 14.18 -20.53
N ARG A 22 35.84 14.80 -19.39
CA ARG A 22 36.13 16.19 -19.05
C ARG A 22 37.13 16.26 -17.89
N ASP A 23 37.73 17.43 -17.75
CA ASP A 23 38.65 17.76 -16.66
C ASP A 23 38.02 17.56 -15.29
N SER A 24 38.87 17.30 -14.29
CA SER A 24 38.45 16.98 -12.93
C SER A 24 37.75 18.15 -12.23
N LEU A 25 36.72 17.84 -11.44
CA LEU A 25 36.03 18.82 -10.59
C LEU A 25 36.77 18.94 -9.26
N GLY A 26 37.66 19.94 -9.15
CA GLY A 26 38.38 20.25 -7.91
C GLY A 26 39.64 19.39 -7.71
N CYS A 27 39.97 19.01 -6.47
CA CYS A 27 41.19 18.26 -6.14
C CYS A 27 41.04 16.73 -6.32
N SER A 28 40.09 16.27 -7.15
CA SER A 28 39.91 14.85 -7.43
C SER A 28 40.90 14.42 -8.51
N ASP A 29 41.56 13.29 -8.31
CA ASP A 29 42.37 12.56 -9.29
C ASP A 29 41.52 11.81 -10.33
N HIS A 30 40.26 12.23 -10.53
CA HIS A 30 39.29 11.55 -11.37
C HIS A 30 38.71 12.52 -12.41
N ASN A 31 38.86 12.15 -13.68
CA ASN A 31 38.23 12.84 -14.80
C ASN A 31 36.72 12.57 -14.78
N ILE A 32 35.94 13.57 -15.16
CA ILE A 32 34.48 13.44 -15.25
C ILE A 32 34.19 12.70 -16.54
N VAL A 33 33.50 11.56 -16.47
CA VAL A 33 32.99 10.89 -17.67
C VAL A 33 31.54 11.30 -17.86
N GLU A 34 31.26 12.03 -18.94
CA GLU A 34 29.92 12.39 -19.40
C GLU A 34 29.47 11.38 -20.46
N PHE A 35 28.28 10.80 -20.31
CA PHE A 35 27.68 9.93 -21.30
C PHE A 35 26.16 10.10 -21.32
N GLY A 36 25.57 9.97 -22.50
CA GLY A 36 24.14 9.85 -22.69
C GLY A 36 23.65 8.43 -22.42
N THR A 37 22.49 8.29 -21.80
CA THR A 37 21.83 6.99 -21.65
C THR A 37 20.55 6.96 -22.48
N LEU A 38 20.39 5.97 -23.36
CA LEU A 38 19.12 5.66 -24.02
C LEU A 38 18.22 4.91 -23.02
N LEU A 39 17.52 5.67 -22.18
CA LEU A 39 16.55 5.12 -21.23
C LEU A 39 15.15 5.18 -21.83
N SER A 40 14.72 4.11 -22.51
CA SER A 40 13.30 3.83 -22.70
C SER A 40 12.71 3.36 -21.37
N ARG A 41 12.43 4.32 -20.47
CA ARG A 41 11.60 4.04 -19.29
C ARG A 41 10.16 3.87 -19.75
N LEU A 42 9.72 2.63 -19.94
CA LEU A 42 8.32 2.32 -19.70
C LEU A 42 8.09 2.50 -18.20
N ASN A 43 7.72 3.71 -17.79
CA ASN A 43 7.18 3.97 -16.47
C ASN A 43 5.81 3.29 -16.39
N VAL A 44 5.78 1.98 -16.17
CA VAL A 44 4.57 1.29 -15.71
C VAL A 44 4.42 1.60 -14.21
N SER A 45 4.23 2.87 -13.91
CA SER A 45 3.73 3.30 -12.62
C SER A 45 2.23 3.05 -12.64
N ALA A 46 1.81 1.81 -12.36
CA ALA A 46 0.44 1.55 -11.95
C ALA A 46 0.22 2.31 -10.63
N LYS A 47 -0.20 3.58 -10.72
CA LYS A 47 -0.56 4.37 -9.55
C LYS A 47 -1.80 3.72 -8.97
N THR A 48 -1.66 2.92 -7.93
CA THR A 48 -2.81 2.37 -7.21
C THR A 48 -3.67 3.55 -6.73
N LYS A 49 -4.89 3.65 -7.25
CA LYS A 49 -5.89 4.62 -6.80
C LYS A 49 -6.58 4.05 -5.57
N ILE A 50 -6.77 4.86 -4.53
CA ILE A 50 -7.49 4.49 -3.31
C ILE A 50 -8.63 5.50 -3.16
N LEU A 51 -9.79 5.07 -2.68
CA LEU A 51 -10.92 5.95 -2.38
C LEU A 51 -10.54 6.98 -1.30
N ASP A 52 -10.94 8.23 -1.50
CA ASP A 52 -10.69 9.31 -0.55
C ASP A 52 -11.92 9.66 0.29
N PHE A 53 -12.14 8.87 1.35
CA PHE A 53 -13.27 9.07 2.27
C PHE A 53 -13.31 10.42 2.98
N ARG A 54 -12.21 11.20 2.98
CA ARG A 54 -12.22 12.57 3.52
C ARG A 54 -12.99 13.55 2.63
N ARG A 55 -13.09 13.25 1.34
CA ARG A 55 -13.77 14.05 0.33
C ARG A 55 -15.03 13.36 -0.21
N ALA A 56 -15.46 12.28 0.44
CA ALA A 56 -16.66 11.55 0.06
C ALA A 56 -17.91 12.35 0.43
N ASN A 57 -18.87 12.43 -0.49
CA ASN A 57 -20.15 13.08 -0.27
C ASN A 57 -21.23 12.02 0.00
N PHE A 58 -21.29 11.51 1.23
CA PHE A 58 -22.31 10.53 1.63
C PHE A 58 -23.73 11.12 1.69
N SER A 59 -23.86 12.43 1.92
CA SER A 59 -25.15 13.13 1.93
C SER A 59 -25.87 13.09 0.58
N SER A 60 -25.13 13.07 -0.53
CA SER A 60 -25.72 12.92 -1.87
C SER A 60 -25.76 11.46 -2.35
N LEU A 61 -24.83 10.62 -1.86
CA LEU A 61 -24.78 9.20 -2.22
C LEU A 61 -26.00 8.43 -1.68
N ARG A 62 -26.41 8.70 -0.44
CA ARG A 62 -27.59 8.07 0.18
C ARG A 62 -28.90 8.25 -0.61
N PRO A 63 -29.34 9.48 -0.92
CA PRO A 63 -30.60 9.69 -1.64
C PRO A 63 -30.54 9.10 -3.05
N GLN A 64 -29.41 9.17 -3.75
CA GLN A 64 -29.29 8.56 -5.09
C GLN A 64 -29.57 7.05 -5.07
N LEU A 65 -29.05 6.32 -4.08
CA LEU A 65 -29.35 4.89 -3.94
C LEU A 65 -30.75 4.64 -3.36
N GLY A 66 -31.30 5.57 -2.57
CA GLY A 66 -32.65 5.46 -2.01
C GLY A 66 -33.76 5.77 -3.01
N GLU A 67 -33.49 6.54 -4.06
CA GLU A 67 -34.45 6.91 -5.11
C GLU A 67 -34.69 5.80 -6.14
N ILE A 68 -33.80 4.80 -6.19
CA ILE A 68 -33.95 3.68 -7.11
C ILE A 68 -35.13 2.81 -6.62
N PRO A 69 -36.14 2.52 -7.47
CA PRO A 69 -37.26 1.66 -7.10
C PRO A 69 -36.83 0.20 -7.11
N TRP A 70 -36.09 -0.22 -6.08
CA TRP A 70 -35.46 -1.54 -5.98
C TRP A 70 -36.46 -2.67 -6.03
N GLU A 71 -37.57 -2.57 -5.30
CA GLU A 71 -38.63 -3.58 -5.25
C GLU A 71 -39.13 -3.92 -6.66
N ALA A 72 -39.52 -2.90 -7.43
CA ALA A 72 -40.00 -3.07 -8.81
C ALA A 72 -38.87 -3.52 -9.75
N SER A 73 -37.64 -3.02 -9.56
CA SER A 73 -36.51 -3.34 -10.43
C SER A 73 -36.00 -4.78 -10.24
N LEU A 74 -36.28 -5.39 -9.09
CA LEU A 74 -35.83 -6.72 -8.71
C LEU A 74 -36.91 -7.80 -8.82
N GLU A 75 -38.18 -7.44 -8.99
CA GLU A 75 -39.32 -8.37 -8.96
C GLU A 75 -39.14 -9.55 -9.93
N ASP A 76 -38.83 -9.26 -11.20
CA ASP A 76 -38.69 -10.27 -12.27
C ASP A 76 -37.31 -10.95 -12.34
N LYS A 77 -36.37 -10.57 -11.46
CA LYS A 77 -34.97 -11.01 -11.54
C LYS A 77 -34.64 -12.16 -10.59
N GLY A 78 -33.74 -13.04 -11.00
CA GLY A 78 -33.11 -14.05 -10.15
C GLY A 78 -32.12 -13.45 -9.13
N ALA A 79 -31.74 -14.20 -8.09
CA ALA A 79 -30.88 -13.70 -7.02
C ALA A 79 -29.51 -13.21 -7.54
N SER A 80 -28.91 -13.95 -8.47
CA SER A 80 -27.66 -13.56 -9.14
C SER A 80 -27.78 -12.24 -9.91
N GLU A 81 -28.87 -12.05 -10.67
CA GLU A 81 -29.10 -10.82 -11.43
C GLU A 81 -29.39 -9.63 -10.52
N CYS A 82 -30.15 -9.84 -9.43
CA CYS A 82 -30.40 -8.81 -8.42
C CYS A 82 -29.09 -8.34 -7.79
N TRP A 83 -28.18 -9.27 -7.51
CA TRP A 83 -26.87 -8.96 -6.97
C TRP A 83 -25.99 -8.18 -7.96
N GLU A 84 -25.95 -8.57 -9.23
CA GLU A 84 -25.24 -7.81 -10.28
C GLU A 84 -25.77 -6.38 -10.41
N PHE A 85 -27.10 -6.23 -10.42
CA PHE A 85 -27.74 -4.92 -10.51
C PHE A 85 -27.34 -4.03 -9.32
N PHE A 86 -27.43 -4.54 -8.09
CA PHE A 86 -26.96 -3.85 -6.89
C PHE A 86 -25.48 -3.46 -6.97
N LYS A 87 -24.61 -4.38 -7.39
CA LYS A 87 -23.17 -4.12 -7.51
C LYS A 87 -22.88 -2.95 -8.43
N ASN A 88 -23.53 -2.93 -9.59
CA ASN A 88 -23.29 -1.92 -10.62
C ASN A 88 -23.77 -0.55 -10.14
N ALA A 89 -24.98 -0.47 -9.59
CA ALA A 89 -25.52 0.77 -9.04
C ALA A 89 -24.67 1.32 -7.88
N LEU A 90 -24.21 0.46 -6.98
CA LEU A 90 -23.33 0.86 -5.88
C LEU A 90 -21.99 1.37 -6.41
N LEU A 91 -21.41 0.69 -7.40
CA LEU A 91 -20.13 1.09 -8.00
C LEU A 91 -20.24 2.42 -8.75
N GLU A 92 -21.35 2.65 -9.45
CA GLU A 92 -21.65 3.90 -10.14
C GLU A 92 -21.78 5.07 -9.15
N ALA A 93 -22.62 4.92 -8.12
CA ALA A 93 -22.79 5.91 -7.06
C ALA A 93 -21.45 6.19 -6.35
N GLN A 94 -20.67 5.15 -6.07
CA GLN A 94 -19.35 5.28 -5.47
C GLN A 94 -18.37 6.06 -6.35
N ASN A 95 -18.34 5.81 -7.66
CA ASN A 95 -17.48 6.51 -8.59
C ASN A 95 -17.87 8.00 -8.76
N GLN A 96 -19.16 8.32 -8.61
CA GLN A 96 -19.67 9.68 -8.74
C GLN A 96 -19.41 10.51 -7.47
N PHE A 97 -19.60 9.94 -6.28
CA PHE A 97 -19.62 10.68 -5.02
C PHE A 97 -18.39 10.46 -4.12
N ILE A 98 -17.52 9.50 -4.45
CA ILE A 98 -16.29 9.23 -3.71
C ILE A 98 -15.07 9.40 -4.63
N PRO A 99 -14.35 10.52 -4.55
CA PRO A 99 -13.20 10.74 -5.41
C PRO A 99 -12.06 9.78 -5.07
N PHE A 100 -11.28 9.41 -6.08
CA PHE A 100 -10.04 8.66 -5.87
C PHE A 100 -8.89 9.60 -5.52
N LYS A 101 -8.09 9.22 -4.52
CA LYS A 101 -6.74 9.75 -4.34
C LYS A 101 -5.72 8.79 -4.94
N GLY A 102 -4.71 9.35 -5.59
CA GLY A 102 -3.51 8.57 -5.88
C GLY A 102 -2.90 8.14 -4.55
N LYS A 103 -2.55 6.86 -4.40
CA LYS A 103 -1.57 6.48 -3.38
C LYS A 103 -0.29 7.20 -3.78
N GLY A 104 -0.01 8.33 -3.12
CA GLY A 104 1.19 9.10 -3.39
C GLY A 104 2.36 8.13 -3.43
N SER A 105 3.05 8.06 -4.57
CA SER A 105 4.39 7.45 -4.66
C SER A 105 5.08 7.91 -3.41
N ARG A 106 5.35 6.99 -2.45
CA ARG A 106 5.87 7.26 -1.10
C ARG A 106 6.56 8.62 -1.15
N GLN A 107 5.86 9.70 -0.75
CA GLN A 107 6.43 11.05 -0.85
C GLN A 107 7.81 10.90 -0.28
N SER A 108 8.84 11.15 -1.10
CA SER A 108 10.22 10.81 -0.78
C SER A 108 10.43 11.22 0.66
N LYS A 109 10.43 10.25 1.58
CA LYS A 109 10.21 10.56 3.00
C LYS A 109 11.36 11.46 3.34
N ARG A 110 11.07 12.72 3.66
CA ARG A 110 12.13 13.69 3.96
C ARG A 110 13.01 13.02 5.00
N PRO A 111 14.33 12.95 4.77
CA PRO A 111 15.21 12.32 5.71
C PRO A 111 14.97 12.93 7.10
N PRO A 112 14.90 12.14 8.18
CA PRO A 112 14.50 12.68 9.48
C PRO A 112 15.48 13.74 10.04
N TRP A 113 16.70 13.81 9.49
CA TRP A 113 17.70 14.82 9.81
C TRP A 113 17.51 16.15 9.07
N LEU A 114 16.60 16.22 8.08
CA LEU A 114 16.40 17.39 7.23
C LEU A 114 15.49 18.41 7.92
N ASN A 115 16.07 19.49 8.43
CA ASN A 115 15.35 20.63 9.02
C ASN A 115 15.21 21.80 8.02
N CYS A 116 14.44 22.84 8.40
CA CYS A 116 14.21 24.02 7.55
C CYS A 116 15.51 24.81 7.26
N GLU A 117 16.42 24.89 8.21
CA GLU A 117 17.71 25.57 8.04
C GLU A 117 18.60 24.88 6.99
N LEU A 118 18.68 23.54 7.03
CA LEU A 118 19.38 22.73 6.03
C LEU A 118 18.75 22.86 4.65
N LEU A 119 17.42 22.96 4.58
CA LEU A 119 16.73 23.22 3.31
C LEU A 119 17.14 24.56 2.72
N SER A 120 17.22 25.60 3.55
CA SER A 120 17.71 26.91 3.14
C SER A 120 19.15 26.81 2.64
N LEU A 121 20.02 26.14 3.38
CA LEU A 121 21.43 25.97 3.03
C LEU A 121 21.63 25.18 1.71
N LEU A 122 20.84 24.12 1.51
CA LEU A 122 20.83 23.36 0.25
C LEU A 122 20.27 24.16 -0.93
N LYS A 123 19.33 25.07 -0.68
CA LYS A 123 18.81 26.01 -1.68
C LYS A 123 19.90 27.03 -2.07
N THR A 124 20.57 27.64 -1.09
CA THR A 124 21.72 28.53 -1.31
C THR A 124 22.81 27.83 -2.11
N LYS A 125 23.19 26.60 -1.75
CA LYS A 125 24.15 25.80 -2.53
C LYS A 125 23.74 25.66 -4.00
N ARG A 126 22.46 25.46 -4.28
CA ARG A 126 21.93 25.32 -5.65
C ARG A 126 21.99 26.64 -6.40
N GLU A 127 21.60 27.74 -5.78
CA GLU A 127 21.63 29.08 -6.37
C GLU A 127 23.07 29.49 -6.68
N GLU A 128 23.98 29.29 -5.74
CA GLU A 128 25.40 29.59 -5.89
C GLU A 128 26.09 28.68 -6.92
N TYR A 129 25.65 27.43 -7.05
CA TYR A 129 26.08 26.57 -8.16
C TYR A 129 25.71 27.17 -9.53
N GLN A 130 24.51 27.75 -9.67
CA GLN A 130 24.13 28.42 -10.93
C GLN A 130 25.01 29.64 -11.20
N LYS A 131 25.27 30.46 -10.17
CA LYS A 131 26.16 31.62 -10.28
C LYS A 131 27.58 31.21 -10.70
N TRP A 132 28.13 30.16 -10.08
CA TRP A 132 29.43 29.60 -10.45
C TRP A 132 29.42 29.06 -11.88
N LYS A 133 28.37 28.34 -12.28
CA LYS A 133 28.21 27.82 -13.65
C LYS A 133 28.16 28.95 -14.68
N SER A 134 27.57 30.10 -14.33
CA SER A 134 27.59 31.32 -15.15
C SER A 134 28.84 32.19 -14.99
N ARG A 135 29.90 31.68 -14.34
CA ARG A 135 31.19 32.38 -14.09
C ARG A 135 31.10 33.68 -13.28
N GLN A 136 30.02 33.88 -12.52
CA GLN A 136 29.81 35.09 -11.72
C GLN A 136 30.53 35.05 -10.37
N ILE A 137 30.87 33.86 -9.88
CA ILE A 137 31.61 33.68 -8.62
C ILE A 137 32.84 32.80 -8.84
N PRO A 138 33.95 33.07 -8.12
CA PRO A 138 35.13 32.22 -8.16
C PRO A 138 34.83 30.85 -7.53
N VAL A 139 35.53 29.83 -8.01
CA VAL A 139 35.34 28.43 -7.60
C VAL A 139 35.55 28.22 -6.09
N GLU A 140 36.44 28.99 -5.46
CA GLU A 140 36.72 28.87 -4.03
C GLU A 140 35.54 29.27 -3.15
N ASN A 141 34.76 30.27 -3.57
CA ASN A 141 33.55 30.68 -2.87
C ASN A 141 32.52 29.55 -2.91
N TYR A 142 32.31 28.95 -4.08
CA TYR A 142 31.43 27.80 -4.23
C TYR A 142 31.90 26.58 -3.40
N LYS A 143 33.20 26.27 -3.42
CA LYS A 143 33.78 25.20 -2.57
C LYS A 143 33.54 25.45 -1.09
N GLY A 144 33.65 26.70 -0.62
CA GLY A 144 33.32 27.10 0.75
C GLY A 144 31.87 26.74 1.12
N ILE A 145 30.92 27.09 0.27
CA ILE A 145 29.50 26.78 0.46
C ILE A 145 29.25 25.26 0.46
N VAL A 146 29.90 24.52 -0.43
CA VAL A 146 29.80 23.05 -0.49
C VAL A 146 30.30 22.41 0.81
N ARG A 147 31.43 22.88 1.36
CA ARG A 147 31.98 22.42 2.65
C ARG A 147 31.01 22.70 3.79
N ALA A 148 30.52 23.94 3.91
CA ALA A 148 29.54 24.31 4.92
C ALA A 148 28.26 23.46 4.87
N CYS A 149 27.73 23.20 3.67
CA CYS A 149 26.58 22.31 3.49
C CYS A 149 26.86 20.89 3.96
N ARG A 150 28.02 20.35 3.60
CA ARG A 150 28.43 18.98 3.96
C ARG A 150 28.53 18.83 5.47
N ASP A 151 29.13 19.81 6.14
CA ASP A 151 29.33 19.78 7.59
C ASP A 151 28.01 19.98 8.35
N ALA A 152 27.12 20.84 7.86
CA ALA A 152 25.78 20.98 8.41
C ALA A 152 24.97 19.67 8.31
N VAL A 153 25.00 18.99 7.16
CA VAL A 153 24.31 17.70 6.96
C VAL A 153 24.88 16.62 7.90
N ARG A 154 26.22 16.55 8.02
CA ARG A 154 26.89 15.63 8.94
C ARG A 154 26.48 15.88 10.38
N LYS A 155 26.51 17.15 10.82
CA LYS A 155 26.13 17.55 12.18
C LYS A 155 24.68 17.18 12.50
N ALA A 156 23.74 17.46 11.59
CA ALA A 156 22.34 17.13 11.80
C ALA A 156 22.07 15.62 11.80
N THR A 157 22.77 14.86 10.94
CA THR A 157 22.67 13.39 10.92
C THR A 157 23.18 12.81 12.24
N ALA A 158 24.35 13.25 12.71
CA ALA A 158 24.91 12.80 13.98
C ALA A 158 24.02 13.17 15.19
N GLN A 159 23.40 14.35 15.18
CA GLN A 159 22.46 14.76 16.23
C GLN A 159 21.20 13.88 16.26
N LEU A 160 20.65 13.53 15.09
CA LEU A 160 19.53 12.61 14.99
C LEU A 160 19.91 11.23 15.54
N GLU A 161 21.05 10.69 15.12
CA GLU A 161 21.55 9.38 15.54
C GLU A 161 21.79 9.33 17.05
N LEU A 162 22.39 10.39 17.61
CA LEU A 162 22.58 10.53 19.05
C LEU A 162 21.25 10.57 19.82
N LYS A 163 20.24 11.31 19.31
CA LYS A 163 18.90 11.34 19.91
C LYS A 163 18.25 9.96 19.88
N LEU A 164 18.37 9.23 18.76
CA LEU A 164 17.85 7.87 18.64
C LEU A 164 18.55 6.93 19.61
N ALA A 165 19.89 6.96 19.67
CA ALA A 165 20.68 6.12 20.56
C ALA A 165 20.32 6.33 22.04
N ARG A 166 20.19 7.59 22.48
CA ARG A 166 19.75 7.92 23.85
C ARG A 166 18.33 7.42 24.15
N ALA A 167 17.44 7.47 23.17
CA ALA A 167 16.05 7.06 23.32
C ALA A 167 15.82 5.55 23.21
N VAL A 168 16.81 4.74 22.78
CA VAL A 168 16.66 3.29 22.54
C VAL A 168 16.08 2.56 23.75
N LYS A 169 16.51 2.92 24.97
CA LYS A 169 16.06 2.25 26.20
C LYS A 169 14.54 2.37 26.41
N ASN A 170 13.95 3.51 26.05
CA ASN A 170 12.53 3.81 26.27
C ASN A 170 11.69 3.64 24.98
N TYR A 171 12.29 3.80 23.80
CA TYR A 171 11.61 3.79 22.50
C TYR A 171 12.44 3.07 21.42
N LYS A 172 12.44 1.73 21.51
CA LYS A 172 13.15 0.84 20.58
C LYS A 172 12.69 0.99 19.12
N LYS A 173 11.39 1.24 18.90
CA LYS A 173 10.76 1.30 17.56
C LYS A 173 11.35 2.40 16.66
N GLY A 174 11.80 3.52 17.23
CA GLY A 174 12.40 4.61 16.48
C GLY A 174 13.75 4.25 15.87
N PHE A 175 14.58 3.58 16.64
CA PHE A 175 15.92 3.14 16.24
C PHE A 175 15.86 2.07 15.15
N PHE A 176 15.09 1.00 15.36
CA PHE A 176 14.96 -0.07 14.35
C PHE A 176 14.38 0.47 13.04
N ARG A 177 13.39 1.36 13.11
CA ARG A 177 12.86 2.04 11.91
C ARG A 177 13.92 2.87 11.17
N TYR A 178 14.85 3.51 11.89
CA TYR A 178 15.95 4.25 11.26
C TYR A 178 16.94 3.29 10.59
N ALA A 179 17.35 2.23 11.30
CA ALA A 179 18.23 1.17 10.77
C ALA A 179 17.65 0.50 9.50
N ASP A 180 16.38 0.12 9.54
CA ASP A 180 15.66 -0.49 8.40
C ASP A 180 15.59 0.44 7.18
N ASN A 181 15.55 1.76 7.40
CA ASN A 181 15.53 2.74 6.30
C ASN A 181 16.93 3.02 5.73
N MET A 182 17.99 2.76 6.50
CA MET A 182 19.38 2.89 6.04
C MET A 182 19.86 1.66 5.26
N GLN A 183 19.18 0.52 5.41
CA GLN A 183 19.49 -0.69 4.67
C GLN A 183 19.17 -0.51 3.16
N LYS A 184 20.22 -0.45 2.33
CA LYS A 184 20.13 -0.19 0.88
C LYS A 184 19.49 -1.33 0.09
N HIS A 185 19.54 -2.55 0.62
CA HIS A 185 18.86 -3.72 0.06
C HIS A 185 17.79 -4.17 1.06
N ARG A 186 16.52 -4.10 0.66
CA ARG A 186 15.45 -4.76 1.40
C ARG A 186 15.33 -6.15 0.82
N ASP A 187 16.02 -7.11 1.40
CA ASP A 187 15.61 -8.49 1.20
C ASP A 187 14.21 -8.59 1.78
N ASN A 188 13.21 -8.84 0.92
CA ASN A 188 11.81 -8.90 1.34
C ASN A 188 11.60 -9.89 2.50
N ILE A 189 12.51 -10.86 2.64
CA ILE A 189 12.56 -11.87 3.69
C ILE A 189 14.04 -12.26 3.87
N SER A 190 14.56 -12.20 5.11
CA SER A 190 15.88 -12.75 5.43
C SER A 190 15.99 -14.23 5.04
N PRO A 191 17.18 -14.76 4.74
CA PRO A 191 17.32 -16.19 4.48
C PRO A 191 16.69 -17.06 5.58
N LEU A 192 15.96 -18.10 5.18
CA LEU A 192 15.28 -19.02 6.10
C LEU A 192 16.05 -20.34 6.17
N LEU A 193 15.95 -21.06 7.27
CA LEU A 193 16.45 -22.43 7.34
C LEU A 193 15.33 -23.40 6.94
N ASN A 194 15.63 -24.35 6.06
CA ASN A 194 14.71 -25.45 5.79
C ASN A 194 14.78 -26.50 6.93
N ARG A 195 13.95 -27.55 6.84
CA ARG A 195 13.96 -28.67 7.81
C ARG A 195 15.30 -29.43 7.86
N ARG A 196 16.13 -29.30 6.83
CA ARG A 196 17.46 -29.91 6.73
C ARG A 196 18.58 -29.03 7.31
N GLY A 197 18.24 -27.83 7.80
CA GLY A 197 19.22 -26.87 8.33
C GLY A 197 19.97 -26.06 7.26
N GLU A 198 19.53 -26.11 6.00
CA GLU A 198 20.17 -25.40 4.88
C GLU A 198 19.59 -23.99 4.72
N LEU A 199 20.45 -23.05 4.31
CA LEU A 199 20.10 -21.64 4.15
C LEU A 199 19.38 -21.39 2.82
N VAL A 200 18.09 -21.10 2.89
CA VAL A 200 17.23 -20.79 1.76
C VAL A 200 17.21 -19.29 1.47
N THR A 201 17.77 -18.88 0.34
CA THR A 201 17.85 -17.47 -0.11
C THR A 201 16.81 -17.14 -1.19
N ASN A 202 16.37 -18.13 -1.97
CA ASN A 202 15.38 -18.01 -3.04
C ASN A 202 13.94 -17.76 -2.50
N ASN A 203 13.20 -16.82 -3.10
CA ASN A 203 11.85 -16.46 -2.66
C ASN A 203 10.83 -17.60 -2.83
N ALA A 204 10.95 -18.44 -3.87
CA ALA A 204 10.05 -19.57 -4.10
C ALA A 204 10.21 -20.63 -3.00
N GLU A 205 11.45 -21.02 -2.73
CA GLU A 205 11.77 -21.97 -1.65
C GLU A 205 11.43 -21.41 -0.26
N LYS A 206 11.63 -20.10 -0.03
CA LYS A 206 11.17 -19.44 1.23
C LYS A 206 9.66 -19.54 1.41
N ALA A 207 8.88 -19.41 0.33
CA ALA A 207 7.44 -19.58 0.39
C ALA A 207 7.06 -21.03 0.72
N GLU A 208 7.76 -22.00 0.13
CA GLU A 208 7.53 -23.43 0.36
C GLU A 208 7.86 -23.84 1.80
N VAL A 209 9.00 -23.40 2.34
CA VAL A 209 9.37 -23.63 3.75
C VAL A 209 8.32 -23.08 4.70
N ARG A 210 7.77 -21.89 4.40
CA ARG A 210 6.69 -21.30 5.19
C ARG A 210 5.40 -22.10 5.05
N ASN A 211 5.02 -22.47 3.84
CA ASN A 211 3.81 -23.22 3.56
C ASN A 211 3.84 -24.58 4.28
N THR A 212 4.97 -25.30 4.21
CA THR A 212 5.22 -26.55 4.91
C THR A 212 5.12 -26.42 6.43
N PHE A 213 5.55 -25.29 6.99
CA PHE A 213 5.37 -25.00 8.41
C PHE A 213 3.90 -24.73 8.73
N PHE A 214 3.19 -23.94 7.91
CA PHE A 214 1.78 -23.66 8.12
C PHE A 214 0.93 -24.92 8.03
N THR A 215 1.12 -25.76 7.02
CA THR A 215 0.42 -27.05 6.90
C THR A 215 0.70 -27.97 8.08
N SER A 216 1.92 -27.95 8.61
CA SER A 216 2.30 -28.76 9.79
C SER A 216 1.60 -28.36 11.08
N VAL A 217 1.18 -27.09 11.24
CA VAL A 217 0.46 -26.62 12.43
C VAL A 217 -1.06 -26.74 12.29
N PHE A 218 -1.57 -26.97 11.09
CA PHE A 218 -2.97 -27.34 10.89
C PHE A 218 -3.13 -28.82 11.22
N THR A 219 -3.55 -29.11 12.45
CA THR A 219 -4.08 -30.44 12.79
C THR A 219 -5.33 -30.67 11.96
N SER A 220 -5.39 -31.80 11.26
CA SER A 220 -6.59 -32.30 10.59
C SER A 220 -7.61 -32.69 11.65
N THR A 221 -8.23 -31.69 12.28
CA THR A 221 -9.28 -31.88 13.28
C THR A 221 -10.40 -30.90 13.02
N VAL A 222 -11.52 -31.52 12.67
CA VAL A 222 -12.92 -31.05 12.69
C VAL A 222 -13.35 -30.23 11.47
N GLY A 223 -14.38 -30.76 10.80
CA GLY A 223 -15.16 -30.13 9.74
C GLY A 223 -15.93 -28.88 10.20
N PRO A 224 -17.09 -28.53 9.59
CA PRO A 224 -17.70 -27.19 9.64
C PRO A 224 -18.24 -26.67 11.00
N GLN A 225 -17.68 -27.07 12.15
CA GLN A 225 -18.16 -26.66 13.47
C GLN A 225 -17.28 -25.62 14.18
N ALA A 226 -16.21 -25.12 13.55
CA ALA A 226 -15.37 -24.07 14.13
C ALA A 226 -15.50 -22.74 13.39
N LEU A 227 -16.69 -22.14 13.45
CA LEU A 227 -16.79 -20.68 13.36
C LEU A 227 -17.79 -20.18 14.41
N GLY A 228 -17.24 -19.67 15.51
CA GLY A 228 -17.99 -18.94 16.51
C GLY A 228 -18.63 -17.71 15.89
N THR A 229 -19.94 -17.75 15.74
CA THR A 229 -20.90 -16.99 16.54
C THR A 229 -22.22 -17.70 16.31
N LYS A 230 -22.66 -18.54 17.27
CA LYS A 230 -24.04 -19.01 17.27
C LYS A 230 -24.90 -17.77 17.52
N ILE A 231 -25.36 -17.14 16.45
CA ILE A 231 -26.58 -16.36 16.51
C ILE A 231 -27.64 -17.39 16.90
N GLN A 232 -28.09 -17.35 18.16
CA GLN A 232 -29.29 -18.08 18.54
C GLN A 232 -30.43 -17.40 17.80
N VAL A 233 -30.78 -17.95 16.64
CA VAL A 233 -32.07 -17.68 16.02
C VAL A 233 -33.00 -18.70 16.65
N ASP A 234 -33.84 -18.23 17.58
CA ASP A 234 -34.87 -19.06 18.19
C ASP A 234 -35.70 -19.75 17.09
N ALA A 235 -35.77 -21.07 17.16
CA ALA A 235 -36.40 -21.93 16.16
C ALA A 235 -37.93 -21.80 16.07
N ASN A 236 -38.52 -20.76 16.69
CA ASN A 236 -39.98 -20.57 16.79
C ASN A 236 -40.46 -19.20 16.28
N THR A 237 -39.74 -18.59 15.34
CA THR A 237 -40.27 -17.45 14.57
C THR A 237 -40.28 -17.86 13.10
N ASP A 238 -41.43 -17.73 12.43
CA ASP A 238 -41.59 -18.02 11.00
C ASP A 238 -40.37 -17.56 10.19
N LEU A 239 -39.58 -18.54 9.76
CA LEU A 239 -38.18 -18.39 9.36
C LEU A 239 -38.03 -17.86 7.92
N LEU A 240 -38.98 -17.03 7.47
CA LEU A 240 -39.10 -16.68 6.05
C LEU A 240 -38.90 -15.20 5.72
N SER A 241 -38.63 -14.35 6.71
CA SER A 241 -38.37 -12.93 6.47
C SER A 241 -37.01 -12.54 7.04
N VAL A 242 -36.02 -12.37 6.16
CA VAL A 242 -34.78 -11.68 6.49
C VAL A 242 -35.17 -10.25 6.89
N LYS A 243 -35.14 -9.95 8.19
CA LYS A 243 -35.55 -8.64 8.69
C LYS A 243 -34.50 -7.60 8.28
N ASP A 244 -34.91 -6.57 7.55
CA ASP A 244 -34.07 -5.44 7.15
C ASP A 244 -33.29 -4.84 8.32
N LYS A 245 -33.91 -4.81 9.50
CA LYS A 245 -33.30 -4.32 10.73
C LYS A 245 -32.03 -5.11 11.12
N LEU A 246 -32.05 -6.43 11.02
CA LEU A 246 -30.90 -7.28 11.32
C LEU A 246 -29.77 -7.06 10.31
N VAL A 247 -30.12 -6.92 9.02
CA VAL A 247 -29.13 -6.62 7.98
C VAL A 247 -28.48 -5.26 8.22
N CYS A 248 -29.26 -4.26 8.61
CA CYS A 248 -28.76 -2.93 8.95
C CYS A 248 -27.80 -2.97 10.16
N GLU A 249 -28.16 -3.67 11.24
CA GLU A 249 -27.32 -3.85 12.42
C GLU A 249 -25.97 -4.50 12.06
N LEU A 250 -25.99 -5.59 11.28
CA LEU A 250 -24.76 -6.28 10.85
C LEU A 250 -23.88 -5.43 9.93
N LEU A 251 -24.47 -4.60 9.06
CA LEU A 251 -23.72 -3.66 8.23
C LEU A 251 -23.08 -2.54 9.06
N GLN A 252 -23.72 -2.10 10.14
CA GLN A 252 -23.20 -1.09 11.05
C GLN A 252 -22.04 -1.60 11.90
N GLU A 253 -22.00 -2.90 12.19
CA GLU A 253 -20.90 -3.57 12.91
C GLU A 253 -19.63 -3.74 12.07
N LEU A 254 -19.69 -3.52 10.75
CA LEU A 254 -18.52 -3.62 9.89
C LEU A 254 -17.40 -2.67 10.37
N ASP A 255 -16.18 -3.23 10.49
CA ASP A 255 -14.98 -2.45 10.77
C ASP A 255 -14.66 -1.55 9.56
N PRO A 256 -14.80 -0.22 9.69
CA PRO A 256 -14.64 0.71 8.59
C PRO A 256 -13.18 0.85 8.16
N TYR A 257 -12.22 0.30 8.92
CA TYR A 257 -10.78 0.36 8.63
C TYR A 257 -10.25 -0.90 7.96
N LYS A 258 -11.09 -1.93 7.75
CA LYS A 258 -10.71 -3.12 6.98
C LYS A 258 -10.42 -2.77 5.52
N LEU A 259 -9.53 -3.57 4.93
CA LEU A 259 -9.10 -3.39 3.54
C LEU A 259 -10.28 -3.58 2.58
N MET A 260 -10.22 -2.84 1.48
CA MET A 260 -11.13 -2.97 0.34
C MET A 260 -11.07 -4.41 -0.19
N SER A 261 -12.24 -5.06 -0.34
CA SER A 261 -12.32 -6.35 -1.00
C SER A 261 -11.83 -6.20 -2.45
N PRO A 262 -11.25 -7.23 -3.09
CA PRO A 262 -10.98 -7.23 -4.53
C PRO A 262 -12.19 -6.85 -5.40
N ASP A 263 -13.42 -6.97 -4.86
CA ASP A 263 -14.66 -6.48 -5.45
C ASP A 263 -14.84 -4.94 -5.39
N ASN A 264 -13.80 -4.18 -5.06
CA ASN A 264 -13.77 -2.71 -4.92
C ASN A 264 -14.78 -2.11 -3.91
N ARG A 265 -15.37 -2.95 -3.06
CA ARG A 265 -16.30 -2.52 -2.01
C ARG A 265 -15.56 -2.30 -0.71
N HIS A 266 -15.66 -1.08 -0.21
CA HIS A 266 -15.02 -0.69 1.04
C HIS A 266 -16.02 -0.87 2.19
N PRO A 267 -15.66 -1.56 3.29
CA PRO A 267 -16.56 -1.77 4.43
C PRO A 267 -17.20 -0.48 4.97
N ARG A 268 -16.44 0.61 4.97
CA ARG A 268 -16.94 1.95 5.30
C ARG A 268 -18.12 2.42 4.42
N VAL A 269 -18.12 2.13 3.12
CA VAL A 269 -19.22 2.52 2.23
C VAL A 269 -20.48 1.74 2.58
N LEU A 270 -20.35 0.44 2.82
CA LEU A 270 -21.47 -0.42 3.21
C LEU A 270 -22.07 0.01 4.56
N ARG A 271 -21.22 0.35 5.52
CA ARG A 271 -21.64 0.85 6.84
C ARG A 271 -22.36 2.19 6.77
N GLU A 272 -21.84 3.14 5.97
CA GLU A 272 -22.43 4.47 5.81
C GLU A 272 -23.76 4.46 5.04
N LEU A 273 -24.05 3.38 4.32
CA LEU A 273 -25.27 3.17 3.54
C LEU A 273 -26.20 2.11 4.14
N ALA A 274 -25.93 1.64 5.35
CA ALA A 274 -26.62 0.51 5.96
C ALA A 274 -28.14 0.70 5.97
N ASP A 275 -28.61 1.90 6.26
CA ASP A 275 -30.02 2.30 6.27
C ASP A 275 -30.68 2.19 4.89
N VAL A 276 -29.95 2.48 3.82
CA VAL A 276 -30.45 2.45 2.44
C VAL A 276 -30.38 1.03 1.85
N ILE A 277 -29.25 0.34 2.04
CA ILE A 277 -29.01 -0.95 1.36
C ILE A 277 -29.50 -2.17 2.14
N ALA A 278 -29.84 -2.03 3.43
CA ALA A 278 -30.30 -3.17 4.23
C ALA A 278 -31.61 -3.76 3.69
N ARG A 279 -32.55 -2.91 3.26
CA ARG A 279 -33.80 -3.33 2.64
C ARG A 279 -33.54 -4.15 1.37
N LEU A 280 -32.72 -3.58 0.50
CA LEU A 280 -32.32 -4.19 -0.77
C LEU A 280 -31.64 -5.55 -0.57
N LEU A 281 -30.67 -5.64 0.35
CA LEU A 281 -29.97 -6.89 0.62
C LEU A 281 -30.90 -7.95 1.20
N SER A 282 -31.88 -7.56 2.01
CA SER A 282 -32.87 -8.49 2.56
C SER A 282 -33.73 -9.13 1.48
N ILE A 283 -34.15 -8.36 0.47
CA ILE A 283 -34.86 -8.87 -0.72
C ILE A 283 -33.99 -9.87 -1.50
N ILE A 284 -32.71 -9.54 -1.70
CA ILE A 284 -31.76 -10.42 -2.40
C ILE A 284 -31.54 -11.73 -1.63
N PHE A 285 -31.36 -11.65 -0.30
CA PHE A 285 -31.20 -12.84 0.55
C PHE A 285 -32.46 -13.70 0.55
N GLU A 286 -33.65 -13.10 0.62
CA GLU A 286 -34.91 -13.82 0.57
C GLU A 286 -35.11 -14.53 -0.78
N LYS A 287 -34.83 -13.84 -1.89
CA LYS A 287 -34.85 -14.45 -3.23
C LYS A 287 -33.85 -15.60 -3.35
N SER A 288 -32.63 -15.42 -2.83
CA SER A 288 -31.60 -16.46 -2.81
C SER A 288 -32.06 -17.69 -2.04
N TRP A 289 -32.69 -17.50 -0.88
CA TRP A 289 -33.22 -18.57 -0.05
C TRP A 289 -34.39 -19.31 -0.72
N ARG A 290 -35.35 -18.58 -1.29
CA ARG A 290 -36.55 -19.16 -1.93
C ARG A 290 -36.22 -19.91 -3.22
N LEU A 291 -35.32 -19.38 -4.05
CA LEU A 291 -34.98 -19.95 -5.36
C LEU A 291 -33.83 -20.97 -5.28
N GLY A 292 -33.12 -21.05 -4.15
CA GLY A 292 -31.89 -21.84 -4.04
C GLY A 292 -30.73 -21.33 -4.91
N ASP A 293 -30.87 -20.14 -5.51
CA ASP A 293 -29.84 -19.50 -6.33
C ASP A 293 -28.93 -18.62 -5.46
N VAL A 294 -27.63 -18.87 -5.50
CA VAL A 294 -26.62 -18.11 -4.74
C VAL A 294 -25.72 -17.38 -5.73
N PRO A 295 -25.59 -16.04 -5.64
CA PRO A 295 -24.72 -15.26 -6.51
C PRO A 295 -23.30 -15.82 -6.54
N GLU A 296 -22.73 -15.91 -7.74
CA GLU A 296 -21.42 -16.52 -7.97
C GLU A 296 -20.29 -15.86 -7.17
N ASN A 297 -20.36 -14.53 -6.95
CA ASN A 297 -19.41 -13.81 -6.10
C ASN A 297 -19.43 -14.29 -4.63
N TRP A 298 -20.55 -14.80 -4.12
CA TRP A 298 -20.65 -15.29 -2.74
C TRP A 298 -20.04 -16.69 -2.59
N LYS A 299 -20.03 -17.48 -3.66
CA LYS A 299 -19.37 -18.80 -3.70
C LYS A 299 -17.84 -18.68 -3.75
N LYS A 300 -17.32 -17.55 -4.25
CA LYS A 300 -15.89 -17.28 -4.42
C LYS A 300 -15.34 -16.50 -3.23
N VAL A 301 -14.89 -17.19 -2.18
CA VAL A 301 -14.12 -16.56 -1.09
C VAL A 301 -12.68 -16.36 -1.55
N ASN A 302 -12.25 -15.11 -1.72
CA ASN A 302 -10.86 -14.79 -2.02
C ASN A 302 -10.05 -14.75 -0.72
N VAL A 303 -9.39 -15.87 -0.40
CA VAL A 303 -8.54 -16.01 0.79
C VAL A 303 -7.31 -15.10 0.66
N THR A 304 -7.37 -13.90 1.24
CA THR A 304 -6.21 -13.02 1.35
C THR A 304 -5.63 -13.17 2.75
N HIS A 305 -4.49 -13.86 2.88
CA HIS A 305 -3.83 -14.05 4.17
C HIS A 305 -3.21 -12.73 4.67
N PRO A 306 -3.64 -12.19 5.83
CA PRO A 306 -2.93 -11.08 6.45
C PRO A 306 -1.58 -11.58 7.01
N PRO A 307 -0.46 -10.86 6.83
CA PRO A 307 0.80 -11.22 7.47
C PRO A 307 0.63 -11.08 8.98
N SER A 308 0.65 -12.20 9.71
CA SER A 308 0.57 -12.21 11.16
C SER A 308 1.78 -11.47 11.74
N THR A 309 1.50 -10.38 12.45
CA THR A 309 2.51 -9.69 13.25
C THR A 309 2.71 -10.51 14.51
N ARG A 310 3.81 -11.25 14.60
CA ARG A 310 4.27 -11.80 15.90
C ARG A 310 4.43 -10.63 16.86
N ARG A 311 3.59 -10.58 17.89
CA ARG A 311 4.00 -9.99 19.16
C ARG A 311 5.05 -10.95 19.73
N VAL A 312 6.21 -10.38 20.04
CA VAL A 312 7.24 -11.02 20.87
C VAL A 312 6.66 -11.19 22.27
#